data_AF-A0A846PH41-F1
#
_entry.id   AF-A0A846PH41-F1
#
_cell.length_a   1.000
_cell.length_b   1.000
_cell.length_c   1.000
_cell.angle_alpha   90.00
_cell.angle_beta   90.00
_cell.angle_gamma   90.00
#
_symmetry.space_group_name_H-M   'P 1'
#
loop_
_entity.id
_entity.type
_entity.pdbx_description
1 polymer ?
#
loop_
_entity_poly.entity_id
_entity_poly.type
_entity_poly.pdbx_seq_one_letter_code
_entity_poly.pdbx_strand_id
1 'polypeptide(L)'
;MKRITFHTLRHFFATMLYAKTLNILKVQRALGHRNINNTMIYTHLIDFRSEEYEVQIAETVEEAKKLGEAGFEHYDTIGDSHLYRKRK
;
A
#
# COMPACT_ATOMS: atom_id res chain seq x y z
N MET A 1 30.57 -0.83 11.44
CA MET A 1 30.33 -1.63 10.21
C MET A 1 29.32 -2.73 10.55
N LYS A 2 28.11 -2.75 9.97
CA LYS A 2 27.13 -3.82 10.24
C LYS A 2 27.62 -5.11 9.57
N ARG A 3 27.72 -6.22 10.32
CA ARG A 3 28.14 -7.51 9.78
C ARG A 3 27.01 -8.08 8.92
N ILE A 4 27.29 -8.28 7.64
CA ILE A 4 26.39 -8.98 6.73
C ILE A 4 26.56 -10.47 6.99
N THR A 5 25.46 -11.15 7.32
CA THR A 5 25.43 -12.59 7.56
C THR A 5 24.37 -13.25 6.67
N PHE A 6 24.37 -14.58 6.58
CA PHE A 6 23.30 -15.33 5.90
C PHE A 6 21.91 -15.00 6.46
N HIS A 7 21.80 -14.68 7.75
CA HIS A 7 20.54 -14.20 8.33
C HIS A 7 20.10 -12.87 7.72
N THR A 8 21.02 -11.93 7.52
CA THR A 8 20.75 -10.65 6.86
C THR A 8 20.21 -10.86 5.44
N LEU A 9 20.81 -11.77 4.67
CA LEU A 9 20.34 -12.10 3.32
C LEU A 9 18.97 -12.77 3.32
N ARG A 10 18.70 -13.68 4.28
CA ARG A 10 17.39 -14.29 4.46
C ARG A 10 16.31 -13.23 4.75
N HIS A 11 16.60 -12.30 5.66
CA HIS A 11 15.67 -11.21 5.98
C HIS A 11 15.45 -10.29 4.76
N PHE A 12 16.51 -9.97 4.02
CA PHE A 12 16.41 -9.18 2.79
C PHE A 12 15.52 -9.85 1.74
N PHE A 13 15.71 -11.15 1.50
CA PHE A 13 14.87 -11.92 0.57
C PHE A 13 13.39 -11.91 1.00
N ALA A 14 13.13 -12.14 2.28
CA ALA A 14 11.78 -12.17 2.83
C ALA A 14 11.05 -10.82 2.70
N THR A 15 11.72 -9.71 3.06
CA THR A 15 11.17 -8.36 2.94
C THR A 15 10.90 -8.01 1.48
N MET A 16 11.83 -8.32 0.56
CA MET A 16 11.66 -8.04 -0.87
C MET A 16 10.51 -8.87 -1.48
N LEU A 17 10.39 -10.14 -1.09
CA LEU A 17 9.31 -11.01 -1.55
C LEU A 17 7.95 -10.53 -1.04
N TYR A 18 7.89 -10.10 0.23
CA TYR A 18 6.69 -9.51 0.80
C TYR A 18 6.32 -8.21 0.08
N ALA A 19 7.30 -7.35 -0.25
CA ALA A 19 7.09 -6.08 -0.96
C ALA A 19 6.45 -6.26 -2.33
N LYS A 20 6.87 -7.29 -3.06
CA LYS A 20 6.38 -7.56 -4.41
C LYS A 20 5.02 -8.26 -4.43
N THR A 21 4.73 -9.08 -3.43
CA THR A 21 3.57 -9.97 -3.48
C THR A 21 2.46 -9.59 -2.52
N LEU A 22 2.75 -8.77 -1.51
CA LEU A 22 1.87 -8.40 -0.40
C LEU A 22 1.18 -9.62 0.26
N ASN A 23 1.80 -10.80 0.14
CA ASN A 23 1.22 -12.06 0.57
C ASN A 23 2.16 -12.76 1.53
N ILE A 24 1.84 -12.69 2.83
CA ILE A 24 2.67 -13.24 3.89
C ILE A 24 2.75 -14.77 3.86
N LEU A 25 1.72 -15.46 3.35
CA LEU A 25 1.71 -16.92 3.21
C LEU A 25 2.69 -17.38 2.13
N LYS A 26 2.87 -16.61 1.05
CA LYS A 26 3.90 -16.89 0.04
C LYS A 26 5.29 -16.79 0.64
N VAL A 27 5.54 -15.77 1.47
CA VAL A 27 6.82 -15.60 2.17
C VAL A 27 7.06 -16.74 3.16
N GLN A 28 6.04 -17.13 3.92
CA GLN A 28 6.13 -18.25 4.86
C GLN A 28 6.53 -19.56 4.15
N ARG A 29 5.87 -19.87 3.03
CA ARG A 29 6.17 -21.07 2.22
C ARG A 29 7.57 -21.00 1.61
N ALA A 30 7.97 -19.84 1.09
CA ALA A 30 9.29 -19.64 0.49
C ALA A 30 10.43 -19.78 1.52
N LEU A 31 10.20 -19.43 2.78
CA LEU A 31 11.17 -19.58 3.87
C LEU A 31 11.07 -20.92 4.63
N GLY A 32 10.02 -21.71 4.37
CA GLY A 32 9.76 -22.96 5.09
C GLY A 32 9.43 -22.75 6.58
N HIS A 33 8.85 -21.61 6.95
CA HIS A 33 8.53 -21.33 8.35
C HIS A 33 7.33 -22.15 8.82
N ARG A 34 7.55 -23.01 9.83
CA ARG A 34 6.49 -23.82 10.46
C ARG A 34 5.47 -22.95 11.21
N ASN A 35 5.90 -21.82 11.77
CA ASN A 35 5.03 -20.87 12.48
C ASN A 35 4.95 -19.55 11.69
N ILE A 36 3.72 -19.12 11.40
CA ILE A 36 3.41 -17.85 10.73
C ILE A 36 3.97 -16.65 11.51
N ASN A 37 3.98 -16.71 12.85
CA ASN A 37 4.44 -15.62 13.72
C ASN A 37 5.89 -15.19 13.43
N ASN A 38 6.74 -16.14 13.04
CA ASN A 38 8.13 -15.85 12.67
C ASN A 38 8.25 -15.07 11.34
N THR A 39 7.21 -15.12 10.52
CA THR A 39 7.12 -14.44 9.22
C THR A 39 6.44 -13.08 9.38
N MET A 40 5.54 -12.93 10.35
CA MET A 40 4.83 -11.67 10.63
C MET A 40 5.78 -10.50 10.93
N ILE A 41 7.02 -10.76 11.35
CA ILE A 41 8.03 -9.70 11.52
C ILE A 41 8.27 -8.88 10.24
N TYR A 42 7.99 -9.44 9.05
CA TYR A 42 8.17 -8.76 7.77
C TYR A 42 6.99 -7.86 7.39
N THR A 43 5.84 -7.99 8.07
CA THR A 43 4.65 -7.19 7.75
C THR A 43 4.80 -5.73 8.16
N HIS A 44 5.47 -5.49 9.28
CA HIS A 44 5.73 -4.14 9.81
C HIS A 44 6.87 -3.40 9.10
N LEU A 45 7.67 -4.11 8.29
CA LEU A 45 8.79 -3.51 7.55
C LEU A 45 8.34 -2.83 6.25
N ILE A 46 7.14 -3.18 5.79
CA ILE A 46 6.52 -2.54 4.65
C ILE A 46 5.40 -1.74 5.25
N ASP A 47 5.72 -0.48 5.52
CA ASP A 47 4.68 0.51 5.69
C ASP A 47 3.88 0.45 4.39
N PHE A 48 2.67 -0.08 4.49
CA PHE A 48 1.70 0.16 3.45
C PHE A 48 1.60 1.67 3.47
N ARG A 49 2.29 2.34 2.54
CA ARG A 49 1.74 3.52 1.91
C ARG A 49 0.42 3.01 1.36
N SER A 50 -0.59 2.95 2.22
CA SER A 50 -1.97 3.23 1.88
C SER A 50 -1.83 4.27 0.82
N GLU A 51 -2.21 3.89 -0.39
CA GLU A 51 -2.33 4.83 -1.49
C GLU A 51 -3.18 5.93 -0.89
N GLU A 52 -2.54 6.98 -0.38
CA GLU A 52 -3.20 8.02 0.40
C GLU A 52 -3.91 8.79 -0.69
N TYR A 53 -5.15 8.41 -0.90
CA TYR A 53 -6.02 9.09 -1.81
C TYR A 53 -6.45 10.36 -1.08
N GLU A 54 -6.07 11.51 -1.60
CA GLU A 54 -6.73 12.74 -1.19
C GLU A 54 -8.13 12.71 -1.79
N VAL A 55 -9.15 12.65 -0.93
CA VAL A 55 -10.56 12.60 -1.34
C VAL A 55 -11.16 13.99 -1.14
N GLN A 56 -11.79 14.52 -2.19
CA GLN A 56 -12.53 15.78 -2.16
C GLN A 56 -13.96 15.57 -2.66
N ILE A 57 -14.89 16.38 -2.16
CA ILE A 57 -16.31 16.33 -2.50
C ILE A 57 -16.64 17.60 -3.29
N ALA A 58 -17.38 17.46 -4.38
CA ALA A 58 -17.94 18.58 -5.12
C ALA A 58 -19.47 18.44 -5.16
N GLU A 59 -20.17 19.53 -4.83
CA GLU A 59 -21.63 19.62 -4.91
C GLU A 59 -22.06 20.45 -6.13
N THR A 60 -21.11 21.15 -6.76
CA THR A 60 -21.37 22.01 -7.92
C THR A 60 -20.49 21.65 -9.11
N VAL A 61 -20.97 21.94 -10.32
CA VAL A 61 -20.24 21.71 -11.58
C VAL A 61 -18.93 22.52 -11.62
N GLU A 62 -18.91 23.70 -11.00
CA GLU A 62 -17.73 24.57 -10.94
C GLU A 62 -16.61 23.94 -10.09
N GLU A 63 -16.96 23.33 -8.95
CA GLU A 63 -16.01 22.60 -8.09
C GLU A 63 -15.51 21.33 -8.76
N ALA A 64 -16.40 20.57 -9.40
CA ALA A 64 -16.04 19.38 -10.18
C ALA A 64 -15.01 19.70 -11.27
N LYS A 65 -15.18 20.83 -11.97
CA LYS A 65 -14.23 21.28 -13.01
C LYS A 65 -12.86 21.62 -12.43
N LYS A 66 -12.82 22.32 -11.29
CA LYS A 66 -11.56 22.64 -10.57
C LYS A 66 -10.83 21.38 -10.11
N LEU A 67 -11.57 20.37 -9.60
CA LEU A 67 -11.00 19.09 -9.20
C LEU A 67 -10.45 18.30 -10.39
N GLY A 68 -11.14 18.34 -11.54
CA GLY A 68 -10.64 17.78 -12.80
C GLY A 68 -9.35 18.44 -13.26
N GLU A 69 -9.28 19.78 -13.24
CA GLU A 69 -8.05 20.54 -13.59
C GLU A 69 -6.90 20.29 -12.60
N ALA A 70 -7.21 20.07 -11.32
CA ALA A 70 -6.23 19.69 -10.30
C ALA A 70 -5.77 18.22 -10.40
N GLY A 71 -6.34 17.44 -11.32
CA GLY A 71 -5.96 16.05 -11.60
C GLY A 71 -6.56 15.03 -10.62
N PHE A 72 -7.73 15.32 -10.05
CA PHE A 72 -8.50 14.34 -9.31
C PHE A 72 -9.39 13.52 -10.25
N GLU A 73 -9.46 12.22 -9.99
CA GLU A 73 -10.32 11.30 -10.73
C GLU A 73 -11.66 11.12 -10.00
N HIS A 74 -12.76 11.13 -10.75
CA HIS A 74 -14.07 10.80 -10.21
C HIS A 74 -14.08 9.36 -9.68
N TYR A 75 -14.53 9.17 -8.45
CA TYR A 75 -14.53 7.87 -7.77
C TYR A 75 -15.94 7.36 -7.51
N ASP A 76 -16.84 8.20 -7.02
CA ASP A 76 -18.21 7.80 -6.65
C ASP A 76 -19.16 9.00 -6.60
N THR A 77 -20.46 8.73 -6.48
CA THR A 77 -21.50 9.76 -6.24
C THR A 77 -22.43 9.29 -5.13
N ILE A 78 -22.54 10.07 -4.04
CA ILE A 78 -23.42 9.76 -2.91
C ILE A 78 -24.48 10.86 -2.85
N GLY A 79 -25.71 10.52 -3.23
CA GLY A 79 -26.78 11.51 -3.36
C GLY A 79 -26.50 12.49 -4.51
N ASP A 80 -26.53 13.79 -4.21
CA ASP A 80 -26.19 14.87 -5.15
C ASP A 80 -24.70 15.28 -5.11
N SER A 81 -23.89 14.66 -4.24
CA SER A 81 -22.48 14.99 -4.05
C SER A 81 -21.57 14.04 -4.83
N HIS A 82 -20.62 14.59 -5.59
CA HIS A 82 -19.63 13.82 -6.36
C HIS A 82 -18.31 13.72 -5.60
N LEU A 83 -17.77 12.50 -5.48
CA LEU A 83 -16.52 12.22 -4.81
C LEU A 83 -15.39 12.06 -5.83
N TYR A 84 -14.29 12.75 -5.57
CA TYR A 84 -13.08 12.77 -6.38
C TYR A 84 -11.90 12.30 -5.54
N ARG A 85 -10.97 11.55 -6.13
CA ARG A 85 -9.76 11.07 -5.46
C ARG A 85 -8.52 11.34 -6.30
N LYS A 86 -7.40 11.64 -5.64
CA LYS A 86 -6.08 11.76 -6.29
C LYS A 86 -5.05 10.99 -5.49
N ARG A 87 -4.19 10.23 -6.18
CA ARG A 87 -3.03 9.58 -5.52
C ARG A 87 -2.04 10.65 -5.06
N LYS A 88 -1.66 10.59 -3.79
CA LYS A 88 -0.59 11.41 -3.20
C LYS A 88 0.80 11.01 -3.73
#